data_AF-A0A7Y2AJC9-F1
#
_entry.id   AF-A0A7Y2AJC9-F1
#
_cell.length_a   1.000
_cell.length_b   1.000
_cell.length_c   1.000
_cell.angle_alpha   90.00
_cell.angle_beta   90.00
_cell.angle_gamma   90.00
#
_symmetry.space_group_name_H-M   'P 1'
#
loop_
_entity.id
_entity.type
_entity.pdbx_description
1 polymer ?
#
loop_
_entity_poly.entity_id
_entity_poly.type
_entity_poly.pdbx_seq_one_letter_code
_entity_poly.pdbx_strand_id
1 'polypeptide(L)'
;MLAPLSITGRLALIVVLALPATAFADSIDMLLAKEAPKIVKRLAKGGFETVAVMPFRVRNPETGVAIKGAMIQTNFAAKLERALAAAYDREQPVQIVFDAWDQIQQENPGASILTADGRKSIFQHTFDLPVAAPPTKIDAFLTGIIQPSADYRTTTVSFELCAADRPGQL
;
A
#
# COMPACT_ATOMS: atom_id res chain seq x y z
N MET A 1 -38.82 14.96 8.70
CA MET A 1 -37.55 15.73 8.73
C MET A 1 -36.42 14.73 8.52
N LEU A 2 -35.78 14.78 7.35
CA LEU A 2 -34.67 13.89 6.98
C LEU A 2 -33.37 14.47 7.55
N ALA A 3 -32.62 13.67 8.30
CA ALA A 3 -31.29 14.06 8.77
C ALA A 3 -30.31 14.15 7.57
N PRO A 4 -29.39 15.13 7.56
CA PRO A 4 -28.43 15.27 6.48
C PRO A 4 -27.41 14.13 6.53
N LEU A 5 -27.29 13.44 5.39
CA LEU A 5 -26.28 12.43 5.13
C LEU A 5 -24.93 13.14 4.98
N SER A 6 -24.17 13.26 6.07
CA SER A 6 -22.79 13.74 6.02
C SER A 6 -21.90 12.69 5.36
N ILE A 7 -21.71 12.80 4.05
CA ILE A 7 -20.70 12.04 3.31
C ILE A 7 -19.33 12.67 3.61
N THR A 8 -18.75 12.32 4.75
CA THR A 8 -17.34 12.60 5.02
C THR A 8 -16.51 11.69 4.11
N GLY A 9 -15.92 12.29 3.07
CA GLY A 9 -15.31 11.61 1.93
C GLY A 9 -14.25 10.58 2.31
N ARG A 10 -14.50 9.32 1.97
CA ARG A 10 -13.51 8.23 1.94
C ARG A 10 -12.67 8.38 0.68
N LEU A 11 -11.44 8.88 0.78
CA LEU A 11 -10.43 8.68 -0.27
C LEU A 11 -9.82 7.28 -0.10
N ALA A 12 -10.60 6.25 -0.47
CA ALA A 12 -10.10 4.91 -0.67
C ALA A 12 -9.68 4.80 -2.14
N LEU A 13 -8.38 4.61 -2.40
CA LEU A 13 -7.86 4.47 -3.76
C LEU A 13 -8.03 3.05 -4.28
N ILE A 14 -9.27 2.63 -4.56
CA ILE A 14 -9.53 1.30 -5.08
C ILE A 14 -9.18 1.27 -6.58
N VAL A 15 -7.96 0.87 -6.92
CA VAL A 15 -7.64 0.35 -8.27
C VAL A 15 -7.85 -1.15 -8.22
N VAL A 16 -8.75 -1.69 -9.04
CA VAL A 16 -8.97 -3.14 -9.20
C VAL A 16 -8.29 -3.58 -10.48
N LEU A 17 -7.25 -4.40 -10.36
CA LEU A 17 -6.61 -5.09 -11.49
C LEU A 17 -7.12 -6.52 -11.53
N ALA A 18 -8.01 -6.87 -12.48
CA ALA A 18 -8.45 -8.25 -12.70
C ALA A 18 -7.65 -8.87 -13.85
N LEU A 19 -6.84 -9.89 -13.56
CA LEU A 19 -5.88 -10.47 -14.52
C LEU A 19 -5.93 -11.99 -14.52
N PRO A 20 -5.79 -12.65 -15.69
CA PRO A 20 -5.65 -14.09 -15.74
C PRO A 20 -4.40 -14.54 -14.96
N ALA A 21 -4.50 -15.60 -14.15
CA ALA A 21 -3.46 -15.99 -13.19
C ALA A 21 -2.13 -16.38 -13.84
N THR A 22 -2.17 -16.97 -15.04
CA THR A 22 -0.97 -17.25 -15.84
C THR A 22 -0.27 -15.96 -16.27
N ALA A 23 -1.03 -14.95 -16.68
CA ALA A 23 -0.47 -13.64 -16.97
C ALA A 23 -0.03 -12.90 -15.70
N PHE A 24 -0.71 -13.09 -14.56
CA PHE A 24 -0.33 -12.43 -13.29
C PHE A 24 1.08 -12.83 -12.86
N ALA A 25 1.48 -14.10 -12.99
CA ALA A 25 2.84 -14.52 -12.65
C ALA A 25 3.91 -13.88 -13.57
N ASP A 26 3.64 -13.82 -14.88
CA ASP A 26 4.62 -13.38 -15.87
C ASP A 26 4.62 -11.85 -16.13
N SER A 27 3.56 -11.13 -15.74
CA SER A 27 3.36 -9.72 -16.14
C SER A 27 3.18 -8.73 -14.99
N ILE A 28 3.29 -9.17 -13.73
CA ILE A 28 3.04 -8.30 -12.57
C ILE A 28 3.92 -7.07 -12.57
N ASP A 29 5.20 -7.18 -12.93
CA ASP A 29 6.14 -6.07 -12.95
C ASP A 29 5.75 -5.05 -14.03
N MET A 30 5.36 -5.51 -15.22
CA MET A 30 4.90 -4.66 -16.31
C MET A 30 3.60 -3.92 -15.93
N LEU A 31 2.68 -4.61 -15.24
CA LEU A 31 1.42 -4.02 -14.80
C LEU A 31 1.63 -3.00 -13.69
N LEU A 32 2.48 -3.30 -12.72
CA LEU A 32 2.87 -2.36 -11.68
C LEU A 32 3.55 -1.14 -12.28
N ALA A 33 4.47 -1.31 -13.24
CA ALA A 33 5.09 -0.20 -13.97
C ALA A 33 4.06 0.67 -14.71
N LYS A 34 3.01 0.05 -15.29
CA LYS A 34 1.93 0.77 -15.98
C LYS A 34 1.01 1.53 -15.02
N GLU A 35 0.73 0.98 -13.85
CA GLU A 35 -0.18 1.59 -12.87
C GLU A 35 0.52 2.57 -11.91
N ALA A 36 1.81 2.39 -11.65
CA ALA A 36 2.57 3.21 -10.72
C ALA A 36 2.48 4.72 -10.98
N PRO A 37 2.61 5.24 -12.22
CA PRO A 37 2.44 6.67 -12.49
C PRO A 37 1.06 7.20 -12.10
N LYS A 38 0.01 6.38 -12.27
CA LYS A 38 -1.35 6.76 -11.86
C LYS A 38 -1.46 6.81 -10.35
N ILE A 39 -0.86 5.85 -9.65
CA ILE A 39 -0.83 5.81 -8.18
C ILE A 39 -0.08 7.04 -7.65
N VAL A 40 1.12 7.34 -8.15
CA VAL A 40 1.90 8.54 -7.77
C VAL A 40 1.09 9.81 -7.99
N LYS A 41 0.46 9.98 -9.15
CA LYS A 41 -0.41 11.14 -9.44
C LYS A 41 -1.60 11.24 -8.47
N ARG A 42 -2.16 10.11 -8.05
CA ARG A 42 -3.25 10.06 -7.06
C ARG A 42 -2.76 10.42 -5.65
N LEU A 43 -1.55 9.98 -5.28
CA LEU A 43 -0.92 10.33 -4.01
C LEU A 43 -0.57 11.83 -3.97
N ALA A 44 0.06 12.36 -5.02
CA ALA A 44 0.38 13.79 -5.14
C ALA A 44 -0.87 14.68 -5.06
N LYS A 45 -1.94 14.31 -5.79
CA LYS A 45 -3.23 15.01 -5.71
C LYS A 45 -3.90 14.92 -4.33
N GLY A 46 -3.59 13.87 -3.57
CA GLY A 46 -4.04 13.69 -2.20
C GLY A 46 -3.24 14.52 -1.19
N GLY A 47 -2.18 15.19 -1.61
CA GLY A 47 -1.30 15.99 -0.74
C GLY A 47 -0.30 15.14 0.06
N PHE A 48 -0.05 13.90 -0.35
CA PHE A 48 0.97 13.06 0.30
C PHE A 48 2.34 13.36 -0.30
N GLU A 49 3.31 13.68 0.54
CA GLU A 49 4.68 13.99 0.13
C GLU A 49 5.58 12.78 0.32
N THR A 50 5.42 12.05 1.43
CA THR A 50 6.22 10.87 1.76
C THR A 50 5.34 9.65 1.96
N VAL A 51 5.59 8.61 1.17
CA VAL A 51 4.80 7.37 1.17
C VAL A 51 5.71 6.15 1.28
N ALA A 52 5.30 5.17 2.08
CA ALA A 52 5.92 3.84 2.05
C ALA A 52 4.90 2.76 1.73
N VAL A 53 5.38 1.57 1.38
CA VAL A 53 4.52 0.43 1.06
C VAL A 53 4.60 -0.60 2.18
N MET A 54 3.45 -1.12 2.59
CA MET A 54 3.33 -2.18 3.58
C MET A 54 2.94 -3.49 2.90
N PRO A 55 3.17 -4.65 3.54
CA PRO A 55 2.77 -5.94 3.00
C PRO A 55 1.30 -5.97 2.62
N PHE A 56 1.01 -6.64 1.50
CA PHE A 56 -0.35 -6.83 1.03
C PHE A 56 -1.00 -8.00 1.76
N ARG A 57 -2.30 -7.89 2.03
CA ARG A 57 -3.08 -9.00 2.59
C ARG A 57 -3.51 -9.92 1.45
N VAL A 58 -3.21 -11.20 1.55
CA VAL A 58 -3.76 -12.19 0.61
C VAL A 58 -4.99 -12.79 1.23
N ARG A 59 -6.10 -12.84 0.51
CA ARG A 59 -7.30 -13.54 0.96
C ARG A 59 -7.41 -14.90 0.31
N ASN A 60 -7.76 -15.90 1.10
CA ASN A 60 -8.11 -17.21 0.60
C ASN A 60 -9.39 -17.09 -0.25
N PRO A 61 -9.44 -17.65 -1.45
CA PRO A 61 -10.58 -17.47 -2.34
C PRO A 61 -11.82 -18.28 -1.94
N GLU A 62 -11.65 -19.36 -1.18
CA GLU A 62 -12.74 -20.22 -0.70
C GLU A 62 -13.32 -19.72 0.63
N THR A 63 -12.46 -19.27 1.55
CA THR A 63 -12.87 -18.87 2.89
C THR A 63 -12.95 -17.36 3.08
N GLY A 64 -12.36 -16.56 2.18
CA GLY A 64 -12.23 -15.10 2.31
C GLY A 64 -11.26 -14.64 3.41
N VAL A 65 -10.71 -15.58 4.20
CA VAL A 65 -9.83 -15.29 5.33
C VAL A 65 -8.45 -14.88 4.84
N ALA A 66 -7.84 -13.91 5.53
CA ALA A 66 -6.47 -13.51 5.23
C ALA A 66 -5.48 -14.68 5.48
N ILE A 67 -4.73 -15.05 4.46
CA ILE A 67 -3.60 -15.98 4.55
C ILE A 67 -2.46 -15.23 5.27
N LYS A 68 -1.82 -15.85 6.26
CA LYS A 68 -0.69 -15.25 6.99
C LYS A 68 0.64 -15.81 6.49
N GLY A 69 1.70 -14.99 6.52
CA GLY A 69 3.07 -15.43 6.28
C GLY A 69 3.37 -15.86 4.85
N ALA A 70 2.56 -15.45 3.88
CA ALA A 70 2.78 -15.83 2.49
C ALA A 70 3.84 -14.92 1.86
N MET A 71 4.87 -15.52 1.25
CA MET A 71 5.98 -14.80 0.61
C MET A 71 5.52 -13.79 -0.46
N ILE A 72 4.37 -14.05 -1.09
CA ILE A 72 3.74 -13.14 -2.05
C ILE A 72 3.40 -11.76 -1.44
N GLN A 73 3.16 -11.67 -0.13
CA GLN A 73 2.74 -10.43 0.55
C GLN A 73 3.83 -9.37 0.53
N THR A 74 5.06 -9.79 0.87
CA THR A 74 6.25 -8.94 0.90
C THR A 74 6.84 -8.76 -0.49
N ASN A 75 6.84 -9.82 -1.32
CA ASN A 75 7.32 -9.72 -2.70
C ASN A 75 6.51 -8.73 -3.54
N PHE A 76 5.18 -8.70 -3.39
CA PHE A 76 4.34 -7.74 -4.11
C PHE A 76 4.62 -6.30 -3.66
N ALA A 77 4.76 -6.07 -2.35
CA ALA A 77 5.09 -4.77 -1.79
C ALA A 77 6.42 -4.25 -2.35
N ALA A 78 7.49 -5.06 -2.30
CA ALA A 78 8.81 -4.68 -2.82
C ALA A 78 8.79 -4.38 -4.33
N LYS A 79 8.02 -5.15 -5.12
CA LYS A 79 7.85 -4.86 -6.56
C LYS A 79 7.11 -3.53 -6.78
N LEU A 80 6.08 -3.25 -5.98
CA LEU A 80 5.34 -2.00 -6.04
C LEU A 80 6.23 -0.80 -5.66
N GLU A 81 7.03 -0.89 -4.59
CA GLU A 81 7.97 0.17 -4.20
C GLU A 81 8.90 0.55 -5.35
N ARG A 82 9.51 -0.44 -5.98
CA ARG A 82 10.40 -0.23 -7.14
C ARG A 82 9.65 0.41 -8.31
N ALA A 83 8.43 -0.04 -8.59
CA ALA A 83 7.61 0.54 -9.66
C ALA A 83 7.22 2.00 -9.37
N LEU A 84 6.85 2.32 -8.12
CA LEU A 84 6.51 3.68 -7.70
C LEU A 84 7.72 4.61 -7.78
N ALA A 85 8.89 4.16 -7.32
CA ALA A 85 10.12 4.94 -7.41
C ALA A 85 10.57 5.15 -8.87
N ALA A 86 10.41 4.15 -9.74
CA ALA A 86 10.66 4.29 -11.17
C ALA A 86 9.68 5.27 -11.84
N ALA A 87 8.49 5.43 -11.27
CA ALA A 87 7.48 6.38 -11.73
C ALA A 87 7.62 7.78 -11.11
N TYR A 88 8.76 8.08 -10.47
CA TYR A 88 9.04 9.39 -9.89
C TYR A 88 8.89 10.53 -10.92
N ASP A 89 8.15 11.56 -10.52
CA ASP A 89 7.89 12.76 -11.30
C ASP A 89 8.39 13.98 -10.53
N ARG A 90 9.29 14.76 -11.13
CA ARG A 90 9.84 15.98 -10.51
C ARG A 90 8.80 17.08 -10.35
N GLU A 91 7.76 17.10 -11.19
CA GLU A 91 6.70 18.12 -11.11
C GLU A 91 5.68 17.79 -10.03
N GLN A 92 5.58 16.52 -9.62
CA GLN A 92 4.69 16.02 -8.58
C GLN A 92 5.48 15.07 -7.66
N PRO A 93 6.42 15.61 -6.86
CA PRO A 93 7.35 14.79 -6.11
C PRO A 93 6.60 14.08 -4.97
N VAL A 94 6.41 12.77 -5.12
CA VAL A 94 6.07 11.87 -4.01
C VAL A 94 7.30 11.04 -3.73
N GLN A 95 7.85 11.18 -2.54
CA GLN A 95 8.98 10.41 -2.08
C GLN A 95 8.51 9.03 -1.64
N ILE A 96 9.14 7.99 -2.22
CA ILE A 96 8.90 6.61 -1.84
C ILE A 96 9.99 6.16 -0.87
N VAL A 97 9.59 5.82 0.36
CA VAL A 97 10.51 5.29 1.38
C VAL A 97 10.56 3.78 1.23
N PHE A 98 11.73 3.28 0.88
CA PHE A 98 11.99 1.86 0.72
C PHE A 98 12.17 1.14 2.05
N ASP A 99 11.75 -0.13 2.09
CA ASP A 99 12.00 -1.05 3.20
C ASP A 99 11.46 -0.55 4.56
N ALA A 100 10.52 0.40 4.55
CA ALA A 100 9.98 1.00 5.78
C ALA A 100 9.34 -0.05 6.69
N TRP A 101 8.68 -1.06 6.11
CA TRP A 101 8.10 -2.13 6.91
C TRP A 101 9.15 -2.97 7.63
N ASP A 102 10.27 -3.24 6.98
CA ASP A 102 11.35 -4.02 7.58
C ASP A 102 12.03 -3.22 8.70
N GLN A 103 12.22 -1.91 8.52
CA GLN A 103 12.68 -1.01 9.59
C GLN A 103 11.71 -1.01 10.78
N ILE A 104 10.39 -0.86 10.52
CA ILE A 104 9.37 -0.94 11.56
C ILE A 104 9.44 -2.24 12.33
N GLN A 105 9.57 -3.37 11.63
CA GLN A 105 9.55 -4.68 12.29
C GLN A 105 10.83 -4.97 13.08
N GLN A 106 11.94 -4.32 12.77
CA GLN A 106 13.17 -4.40 13.57
C GLN A 106 13.04 -3.63 14.89
N GLU A 107 12.43 -2.44 14.86
CA GLU A 107 12.28 -1.57 16.04
C GLU A 107 11.06 -1.92 16.89
N ASN A 108 9.97 -2.32 16.24
CA ASN A 108 8.69 -2.66 16.85
C ASN A 108 8.10 -3.94 16.22
N PRO A 109 8.58 -5.13 16.61
CA PRO A 109 8.08 -6.41 16.10
C PRO A 109 6.57 -6.66 16.33
N GLY A 110 5.93 -5.87 17.20
CA GLY A 110 4.50 -5.93 17.50
C GLY A 110 3.64 -5.02 16.62
N ALA A 111 4.25 -4.24 15.72
CA ALA A 111 3.54 -3.34 14.82
C ALA A 111 2.55 -4.10 13.93
N SER A 112 1.39 -3.48 13.69
CA SER A 112 0.32 -4.12 12.92
C SER A 112 -0.49 -3.11 12.14
N ILE A 113 -0.58 -3.29 10.82
CA ILE A 113 -1.49 -2.50 9.97
C ILE A 113 -2.97 -2.89 10.19
N LEU A 114 -3.23 -4.03 10.84
CA LEU A 114 -4.58 -4.60 10.96
C LEU A 114 -5.39 -3.96 12.09
N THR A 115 -4.73 -3.55 13.16
CA THR A 115 -5.37 -2.93 14.32
C THR A 115 -5.25 -1.41 14.26
N ALA A 116 -6.23 -0.69 14.80
CA ALA A 116 -6.16 0.77 14.83
C ALA A 116 -4.96 1.26 15.64
N ASP A 117 -4.63 0.60 16.75
CA ASP A 117 -3.49 0.99 17.58
C ASP A 117 -2.15 0.61 16.96
N GLY A 118 -2.06 -0.52 16.26
CA GLY A 118 -0.87 -0.85 15.48
C GLY A 118 -0.65 0.12 14.32
N ARG A 119 -1.72 0.59 13.66
CA ARG A 119 -1.61 1.64 12.64
C ARG A 119 -1.16 2.98 13.23
N LYS A 120 -1.56 3.31 14.46
CA LYS A 120 -1.04 4.51 15.13
C LYS A 120 0.45 4.36 15.47
N SER A 121 0.87 3.19 15.96
CA SER A 121 2.25 2.97 16.38
C SER A 121 3.24 3.06 15.23
N ILE A 122 2.88 2.61 14.02
CA ILE A 122 3.79 2.69 12.85
C ILE A 122 4.13 4.12 12.43
N PHE A 123 3.23 5.09 12.65
CA PHE A 123 3.51 6.51 12.35
C PHE A 123 4.35 7.22 13.43
N GLN A 124 4.63 6.55 14.55
CA GLN A 124 5.52 7.09 15.58
C GLN A 124 7.00 6.89 15.23
N HIS A 125 7.30 6.08 14.21
CA HIS A 125 8.65 5.83 13.75
C HIS A 125 9.16 6.95 12.85
N THR A 126 10.47 7.18 12.94
CA THR A 126 11.19 8.07 12.03
C THR A 126 12.03 7.18 11.14
N PHE A 127 12.01 7.43 9.84
CA PHE A 127 12.63 6.53 8.87
C PHE A 127 13.97 7.08 8.42
N ASP A 128 14.98 6.22 8.47
CA ASP A 128 16.27 6.49 7.87
C ASP A 128 16.16 6.29 6.36
N LEU A 129 16.41 7.38 5.64
CA LEU A 129 16.42 7.38 4.18
C LEU A 129 17.82 7.00 3.69
N PRO A 130 17.93 6.23 2.59
CA PRO A 130 19.24 5.94 2.01
C PRO A 130 19.90 7.22 1.48
N VAL A 131 21.07 7.53 2.06
CA VAL A 131 22.09 8.52 1.67
C VAL A 131 21.68 10.00 1.81
N ALA A 132 22.27 10.65 2.82
CA ALA A 132 22.35 12.11 3.05
C ALA A 132 21.03 12.91 3.18
N ALA A 133 19.87 12.23 3.21
CA ALA A 133 18.59 12.88 3.48
C ALA A 133 18.30 12.91 4.99
N PRO A 134 17.68 13.99 5.52
CA PRO A 134 17.26 14.04 6.91
C PRO A 134 16.20 12.95 7.17
N PRO A 135 16.17 12.36 8.39
CA PRO A 135 15.12 11.44 8.77
C PRO A 135 13.73 12.04 8.50
N THR A 136 12.86 11.27 7.85
CA THR A 136 11.58 11.79 7.36
C THR A 136 10.41 11.05 7.99
N LYS A 137 9.32 11.79 8.22
CA LYS A 137 8.05 11.23 8.67
C LYS A 137 7.25 10.77 7.46
N ILE A 138 6.64 9.59 7.56
CA ILE A 138 5.76 9.08 6.52
C ILE A 138 4.38 9.70 6.68
N ASP A 139 3.85 10.26 5.60
CA ASP A 139 2.49 10.81 5.56
C ASP A 139 1.45 9.73 5.33
N ALA A 140 1.81 8.70 4.55
CA ALA A 140 0.92 7.58 4.30
C ALA A 140 1.64 6.26 4.01
N PHE A 141 0.99 5.18 4.41
CA PHE A 141 1.33 3.82 4.06
C PHE A 141 0.36 3.28 3.01
N LEU A 142 0.89 2.88 1.86
CA LEU A 142 0.16 2.17 0.82
C LEU A 142 0.18 0.67 1.13
N THR A 143 -0.97 0.03 1.10
CA THR A 143 -1.12 -1.42 1.29
C THR A 143 -2.26 -1.90 0.39
N GLY A 144 -2.75 -3.11 0.61
CA GLY A 144 -3.89 -3.59 -0.15
C GLY A 144 -4.26 -5.03 0.11
N ILE A 145 -5.11 -5.53 -0.77
CA ILE A 145 -5.62 -6.89 -0.76
C ILE A 145 -5.33 -7.53 -2.11
N ILE A 146 -4.77 -8.74 -2.09
CA ILE A 146 -4.62 -9.63 -3.23
C ILE A 146 -5.66 -10.74 -3.05
N GLN A 147 -6.59 -10.83 -4.00
CA GLN A 147 -7.73 -11.73 -3.97
C GLN A 147 -7.74 -12.56 -5.25
N PRO A 148 -7.24 -13.81 -5.22
CA PRO A 148 -7.53 -14.78 -6.27
C PRO A 148 -9.05 -15.02 -6.36
N SER A 149 -9.54 -15.34 -7.55
CA SER A 149 -10.90 -15.85 -7.76
C SER A 149 -11.01 -17.29 -7.27
N ALA A 150 -12.25 -17.77 -7.05
CA ALA A 150 -12.52 -19.13 -6.58
C ALA A 150 -11.95 -20.22 -7.50
N ASP A 151 -11.91 -19.96 -8.81
CA ASP A 151 -11.33 -20.85 -9.81
C ASP A 151 -9.82 -20.64 -10.02
N TYR A 152 -9.20 -19.75 -9.23
CA TYR A 152 -7.80 -19.31 -9.35
C TYR A 152 -7.42 -18.80 -10.74
N ARG A 153 -8.39 -18.50 -11.61
CA ARG A 153 -8.13 -18.01 -12.96
C ARG A 153 -7.86 -16.54 -13.00
N THR A 154 -8.36 -15.77 -12.04
CA THR A 154 -8.20 -14.32 -11.99
C THR A 154 -7.60 -13.92 -10.65
N THR A 155 -6.72 -12.92 -10.63
CA THR A 155 -6.31 -12.26 -9.38
C THR A 155 -6.70 -10.81 -9.43
N THR A 156 -7.36 -10.36 -8.36
CA THR A 156 -7.72 -8.96 -8.11
C THR A 156 -6.76 -8.37 -7.10
N VAL A 157 -6.11 -7.27 -7.43
CA VAL A 157 -5.39 -6.45 -6.45
C VAL A 157 -6.17 -5.17 -6.21
N SER A 158 -6.42 -4.84 -4.94
CA SER A 158 -6.96 -3.56 -4.50
C SER A 158 -5.96 -2.83 -3.61
N PHE A 159 -5.79 -1.53 -3.83
CA PHE A 159 -4.91 -0.69 -3.02
C PHE A 159 -5.71 0.06 -1.96
N GLU A 160 -5.12 0.22 -0.78
CA GLU A 160 -5.67 0.88 0.39
C GLU A 160 -4.60 1.80 0.97
N LEU A 161 -5.03 2.92 1.55
CA LEU A 161 -4.11 3.95 2.04
C LEU A 161 -4.39 4.22 3.51
N CYS A 162 -3.39 4.00 4.35
CA CYS A 162 -3.41 4.47 5.73
C CYS A 162 -2.67 5.80 5.79
N ALA A 163 -3.33 6.87 6.22
CA ALA A 163 -2.71 8.19 6.31
C ALA A 163 -2.45 8.59 7.78
N ALA A 164 -1.37 9.33 8.01
CA ALA A 164 -0.86 9.72 9.33
C ALA A 164 -1.83 10.64 10.10
N ASP A 165 -2.63 11.42 9.39
CA ASP A 165 -3.68 12.29 9.94
C ASP A 165 -4.92 11.52 10.41
N ARG A 166 -5.08 10.28 9.93
CA ARG A 166 -6.22 9.40 10.23
C ARG A 166 -5.80 7.92 10.34
N PRO A 167 -4.85 7.58 11.23
CA PRO A 167 -4.25 6.24 11.30
C PRO A 167 -5.26 5.17 11.74
N GLY A 168 -6.40 5.57 12.30
CA GLY A 168 -7.50 4.66 12.60
C GLY A 168 -8.20 4.08 11.36
N GLN A 169 -7.92 4.55 10.14
CA GLN A 169 -8.65 4.19 8.91
C GLN A 169 -7.73 3.55 7.86
N LEU A 170 -8.33 2.70 7.02
CA LEU A 170 -7.78 2.11 5.78
C LEU A 170 -8.75 2.39 4.63
#